data_AF-A0A3M1PIW5-F1
#
_entry.id   AF-A0A3M1PIW5-F1
#
_cell.length_a   1.000
_cell.length_b   1.000
_cell.length_c   1.000
_cell.angle_alpha   90.00
_cell.angle_beta   90.00
_cell.angle_gamma   90.00
#
_symmetry.space_group_name_H-M   'P 1'
#
loop_
_entity.id
_entity.type
_entity.pdbx_description
1 polymer ?
#
loop_
_entity_poly.entity_id
_entity_poly.type
_entity_poly.pdbx_seq_one_letter_code
_entity_poly.pdbx_strand_id
1 'polypeptide(L)'
;MTDFVELDGRKFVPADQLPLPEWPCVISERPQPTLTLKDDDLFLITDTLGNISDCLDENSVGSLGLFCQDTRFLSRLELQIEGRSPLLLSSNADKGFVMSVLCTNPQLDQVPPDTIGIQRELVLNGGLFEEISLTNFSTEPIQFELSLSFNADFVDLFEIRGFQRQRRGQRLRLVSPMQLDESDVIDWESQAQGNAESGTEPDGGSAFQPQDLDSLSLEAEQRLELGDRPAASFPDAASLTAEQMATQPVPGFPAVTPQPPLPPEIALAYQGLDGGVMESRIQFSHQTPNRLKGHTALWQVALKPHETLVLGYRLQPLVNGRSPSAVNTPMTLMQAKAAELLEQSQWGAQVTRIRCDNKAINQIIEQAQQDVYLLRQSFGKGKVCRRGCPGFLRCLGATRSSPPPRPSSSTPPSPVTL
;
A
#
# COMPACT_ATOMS: atom_id res chain seq x y z
N MET A 1 -25.90 -4.25 18.92
CA MET A 1 -25.60 -3.86 17.53
C MET A 1 -24.11 -3.61 17.47
N THR A 2 -23.42 -4.17 16.49
CA THR A 2 -22.00 -3.90 16.27
C THR A 2 -21.89 -2.52 15.64
N ASP A 3 -21.27 -1.56 16.32
CA ASP A 3 -21.06 -0.23 15.76
C ASP A 3 -19.98 -0.31 14.68
N PHE A 4 -20.42 -0.43 13.41
CA PHE A 4 -19.54 -0.42 12.24
C PHE A 4 -19.57 0.95 11.56
N VAL A 5 -18.42 1.36 11.02
CA VAL A 5 -18.27 2.56 10.20
C VAL A 5 -18.15 2.12 8.75
N GLU A 6 -19.02 2.63 7.87
CA GLU A 6 -18.96 2.33 6.44
C GLU A 6 -18.33 3.51 5.68
N LEU A 7 -17.29 3.24 4.89
CA LEU A 7 -16.58 4.23 4.09
C LEU A 7 -16.21 3.63 2.73
N ASP A 8 -16.63 4.29 1.64
CA ASP A 8 -16.44 3.84 0.26
C ASP A 8 -16.93 2.38 0.02
N GLY A 9 -18.02 1.96 0.68
CA GLY A 9 -18.56 0.59 0.61
C GLY A 9 -17.76 -0.47 1.38
N ARG A 10 -16.73 -0.06 2.13
CA ARG A 10 -15.96 -0.94 3.02
C ARG A 10 -16.40 -0.74 4.47
N LYS A 11 -16.54 -1.84 5.20
CA LYS A 11 -16.96 -1.85 6.61
C LYS A 11 -15.77 -1.92 7.54
N PHE A 12 -15.77 -1.04 8.53
CA PHE A 12 -14.74 -0.95 9.56
C PHE A 12 -15.36 -1.17 10.94
N VAL A 13 -14.66 -1.89 11.82
CA VAL A 13 -15.02 -2.05 13.23
C VAL A 13 -13.94 -1.44 14.14
N PRO A 14 -14.27 -1.03 15.38
CA PRO A 14 -13.29 -0.68 16.40
C PRO A 14 -12.22 -1.76 16.60
N ALA A 15 -10.96 -1.35 16.76
CA ALA A 15 -9.81 -2.25 16.74
C ALA A 15 -9.67 -3.20 17.94
N ASP A 16 -10.42 -2.95 19.01
CA ASP A 16 -10.62 -3.84 20.16
C ASP A 16 -11.55 -5.02 19.84
N GLN A 17 -12.47 -4.87 18.89
CA GLN A 17 -13.38 -5.92 18.44
C GLN A 17 -12.72 -6.91 17.46
N LEU A 18 -11.65 -6.48 16.77
CA LEU A 18 -10.86 -7.32 15.87
C LEU A 18 -9.35 -7.21 16.17
N PRO A 19 -8.88 -7.83 17.28
CA PRO A 19 -7.47 -7.84 17.62
C PRO A 19 -6.67 -8.59 16.54
N LEU A 20 -5.58 -7.98 16.09
CA LEU A 20 -4.67 -8.58 15.11
C LEU A 20 -3.40 -9.08 15.80
N PRO A 21 -2.79 -10.17 15.32
CA PRO A 21 -1.50 -10.63 15.85
C PRO A 21 -0.42 -9.58 15.60
N GLU A 22 0.32 -9.22 16.63
CA GLU A 22 1.48 -8.35 16.48
C GLU A 22 2.63 -9.06 15.76
N TRP A 23 3.33 -8.34 14.89
CA TRP A 23 4.56 -8.82 14.25
C TRP A 23 5.77 -8.29 15.02
N PRO A 24 6.74 -9.15 15.41
CA PRO A 24 7.94 -8.71 16.13
C PRO A 24 8.65 -7.56 15.43
N CYS A 25 9.09 -6.57 16.18
CA CYS A 25 9.90 -5.46 15.67
C CYS A 25 11.37 -5.74 15.98
N VAL A 26 12.25 -5.51 15.01
CA VAL A 26 13.70 -5.68 15.18
C VAL A 26 14.28 -4.39 15.73
N ILE A 27 14.55 -4.40 17.02
CA ILE A 27 15.21 -3.27 17.70
C ILE A 27 16.62 -3.13 17.11
N SER A 28 16.88 -2.01 16.44
CA SER A 28 18.24 -1.62 16.08
C SER A 28 18.99 -1.25 17.37
N GLU A 29 20.08 -1.95 17.69
CA GLU A 29 20.89 -1.73 18.91
C GLU A 29 21.56 -0.34 18.99
N ARG A 30 21.41 0.50 17.96
CA ARG A 30 22.00 1.84 17.88
C ARG A 30 20.98 2.83 17.28
N PRO A 31 20.93 4.08 17.78
CA PRO A 31 20.22 5.15 17.10
C PRO A 31 20.79 5.35 15.70
N GLN A 32 19.99 5.06 14.68
CA GLN A 32 20.34 5.37 13.30
C GLN A 32 20.08 6.87 13.04
N PRO A 33 20.91 7.55 12.24
CA PRO A 33 20.60 8.91 11.80
C PRO A 33 19.33 8.90 10.94
N THR A 34 18.55 9.97 11.03
CA THR A 34 17.27 10.07 10.32
C THR A 34 17.44 10.72 8.95
N LEU A 35 16.68 10.21 7.99
CA LEU A 35 16.50 10.85 6.68
C LEU A 35 15.10 11.47 6.63
N THR A 36 14.93 12.53 5.84
CA THR A 36 13.66 13.23 5.68
C THR A 36 13.37 13.44 4.22
N LEU A 37 12.21 12.95 3.77
CA LEU A 37 11.62 13.34 2.50
C LEU A 37 10.46 14.31 2.73
N LYS A 38 10.25 15.20 1.76
CA LYS A 38 9.13 16.12 1.71
C LYS A 38 8.66 16.32 0.27
N ASP A 39 7.36 16.13 0.05
CA ASP A 39 6.62 16.69 -1.09
C ASP A 39 5.40 17.43 -0.54
N ASP A 40 5.19 18.67 -0.97
CA ASP A 40 4.01 19.48 -0.64
C ASP A 40 3.59 19.43 0.86
N ASP A 41 2.44 18.82 1.18
CA ASP A 41 1.91 18.61 2.54
C ASP A 41 2.36 17.29 3.21
N LEU A 42 3.14 16.46 2.50
CA LEU A 42 3.69 15.19 2.98
C LEU A 42 5.13 15.35 3.48
N PHE A 43 5.40 14.74 4.63
CA PHE A 43 6.74 14.60 5.19
C PHE A 43 6.94 13.15 5.62
N LEU A 44 8.00 12.51 5.16
CA LEU A 44 8.41 11.18 5.63
C LEU A 44 9.70 11.32 6.42
N ILE A 45 9.74 10.78 7.64
CA ILE A 45 10.93 10.72 8.47
C ILE A 45 11.20 9.25 8.79
N THR A 46 12.33 8.73 8.30
CA THR A 46 12.78 7.33 8.47
C THR A 46 14.16 7.29 9.09
N ASP A 47 14.63 6.10 9.46
CA ASP A 47 16.06 5.84 9.59
C ASP A 47 16.77 5.82 8.21
N THR A 48 18.08 5.54 8.22
CA THR A 48 18.89 5.37 7.00
C THR A 48 18.56 4.14 6.15
N LEU A 49 17.92 3.11 6.72
CA LEU A 49 17.46 1.94 5.96
C LEU A 49 16.13 2.20 5.23
N GLY A 50 15.40 3.27 5.55
CA GLY A 50 14.05 3.54 5.06
C GLY A 50 12.97 2.89 5.91
N ASN A 51 13.29 2.55 7.17
CA ASN A 51 12.36 2.02 8.14
C ASN A 51 11.84 3.12 9.09
N ILE A 52 10.65 2.89 9.61
CA ILE A 52 10.03 3.56 10.75
C ILE A 52 9.79 2.46 11.79
N SER A 53 10.68 2.38 12.79
CA SER A 53 10.57 1.39 13.87
C SER A 53 9.69 1.91 15.01
N ASP A 54 8.65 1.15 15.36
CA ASP A 54 7.70 1.45 16.44
C ASP A 54 8.20 0.98 17.82
N CYS A 55 9.36 0.32 17.89
CA CYS A 55 9.90 -0.39 19.07
C CYS A 55 11.12 0.27 19.74
N LEU A 56 11.27 1.59 19.60
CA LEU A 56 12.29 2.34 20.33
C LEU A 56 11.80 2.69 21.75
N ASP A 57 12.74 2.89 22.68
CA ASP A 57 12.49 3.27 24.08
C ASP A 57 11.48 4.43 24.23
N GLU A 58 10.79 4.49 25.37
CA GLU A 58 9.80 5.55 25.70
C GLU A 58 10.36 6.99 25.59
N ASN A 59 11.69 7.16 25.60
CA ASN A 59 12.38 8.44 25.42
C ASN A 59 12.64 8.83 23.94
N SER A 60 12.48 7.89 22.99
CA SER A 60 12.67 8.09 21.54
C SER A 60 11.36 8.05 20.75
N VAL A 61 10.21 8.09 21.44
CA VAL A 61 8.89 8.06 20.84
C VAL A 61 8.67 9.22 19.85
N GLY A 62 8.33 8.88 18.61
CA GLY A 62 7.31 9.63 17.86
C GLY A 62 7.75 10.44 16.65
N SER A 63 9.03 10.78 16.46
CA SER A 63 9.42 11.65 15.33
C SER A 63 9.48 10.95 13.97
N LEU A 64 9.68 9.63 13.94
CA LEU A 64 9.61 8.85 12.71
C LEU A 64 8.15 8.66 12.26
N GLY A 65 7.92 8.66 10.96
CA GLY A 65 6.60 8.44 10.38
C GLY A 65 6.38 9.10 9.03
N LEU A 66 5.27 8.74 8.37
CA LEU A 66 4.68 9.56 7.30
C LEU A 66 3.67 10.51 7.91
N PHE A 67 3.83 11.79 7.64
CA PHE A 67 2.96 12.87 8.11
C PHE A 67 2.24 13.51 6.93
N CYS A 68 0.95 13.82 7.13
CA CYS A 68 0.19 14.69 6.26
C CYS A 68 -0.66 15.62 7.13
N GLN A 69 -0.69 16.92 6.80
CA GLN A 69 -1.50 17.92 7.52
C GLN A 69 -1.37 17.81 9.05
N ASP A 70 -0.12 17.87 9.53
CA ASP A 70 0.26 17.78 10.95
C ASP A 70 -0.13 16.46 11.69
N THR A 71 -0.59 15.42 10.99
CA THR A 71 -1.00 14.12 11.57
C THR A 71 -0.14 12.96 11.05
N ARG A 72 0.19 11.98 11.91
CA ARG A 72 1.00 10.79 11.56
C ARG A 72 0.15 9.69 10.93
N PHE A 73 0.18 9.60 9.60
CA PHE A 73 -0.52 8.58 8.80
C PHE A 73 0.21 7.23 8.75
N LEU A 74 1.52 7.17 9.03
CA LEU A 74 2.27 5.91 9.17
C LEU A 74 3.20 6.01 10.39
N SER A 75 3.04 5.10 11.34
CA SER A 75 3.83 4.98 12.57
C SER A 75 4.78 3.78 12.59
N ARG A 76 4.62 2.82 11.66
CA ARG A 76 5.58 1.73 11.41
C ARG A 76 5.68 1.44 9.92
N LEU A 77 6.90 1.25 9.44
CA LEU A 77 7.28 0.76 8.11
C LEU A 77 8.56 -0.04 8.31
N GLU A 78 8.51 -1.37 8.22
CA GLU A 78 9.67 -2.16 8.63
C GLU A 78 9.90 -3.34 7.70
N LEU A 79 11.01 -3.29 6.97
CA LEU A 79 11.50 -4.38 6.14
C LEU A 79 12.37 -5.34 6.97
N GLN A 80 12.02 -6.63 6.96
CA GLN A 80 12.81 -7.69 7.57
C GLN A 80 12.97 -8.87 6.59
N ILE A 81 14.07 -9.61 6.73
CA ILE A 81 14.36 -10.86 6.04
C ILE A 81 14.63 -11.94 7.08
N GLU A 82 13.89 -13.06 7.04
CA GLU A 82 13.90 -14.10 8.10
C GLU A 82 13.78 -13.51 9.53
N GLY A 83 12.92 -12.49 9.70
CA GLY A 83 12.73 -11.79 10.97
C GLY A 83 13.93 -10.95 11.45
N ARG A 84 14.91 -10.66 10.58
CA ARG A 84 16.10 -9.84 10.88
C ARG A 84 16.13 -8.57 10.01
N SER A 85 16.72 -7.49 10.51
CA SER A 85 16.90 -6.26 9.73
C SER A 85 18.00 -6.44 8.66
N PRO A 86 17.83 -5.89 7.44
CA PRO A 86 18.90 -5.81 6.44
C PRO A 86 20.13 -5.03 6.93
N LEU A 87 21.30 -5.33 6.35
CA LEU A 87 22.54 -4.61 6.57
C LEU A 87 22.66 -3.43 5.59
N LEU A 88 22.72 -2.20 6.10
CA LEU A 88 22.88 -0.99 5.29
C LEU A 88 24.25 -0.95 4.60
N LEU A 89 24.27 -0.74 3.29
CA LEU A 89 25.49 -0.49 2.50
C LEU A 89 25.62 0.99 2.10
N SER A 90 24.53 1.62 1.66
CA SER A 90 24.45 3.07 1.47
C SER A 90 23.01 3.57 1.43
N SER A 91 22.82 4.85 1.72
CA SER A 91 21.53 5.55 1.65
C SER A 91 21.76 6.99 1.19
N ASN A 92 20.94 7.50 0.27
CA ASN A 92 20.93 8.91 -0.09
C ASN A 92 19.49 9.45 -0.19
N ALA A 93 19.35 10.74 0.05
CA ALA A 93 18.08 11.47 -0.03
C ALA A 93 18.30 12.89 -0.60
N ASP A 94 19.34 13.07 -1.43
CA ASP A 94 19.87 14.38 -1.86
C ASP A 94 18.85 15.23 -2.63
N LYS A 95 17.85 14.57 -3.23
CA LYS A 95 16.72 15.21 -3.91
C LYS A 95 15.59 15.62 -2.98
N GLY A 96 15.56 15.13 -1.75
CA GLY A 96 14.61 15.47 -0.69
C GLY A 96 13.15 15.04 -0.92
N PHE A 97 12.76 14.56 -2.11
CA PHE A 97 11.46 13.91 -2.36
C PHE A 97 11.59 12.43 -2.75
N VAL A 98 12.82 11.97 -3.01
CA VAL A 98 13.18 10.58 -3.27
C VAL A 98 14.37 10.17 -2.40
N MET A 99 14.30 8.95 -1.88
CA MET A 99 15.35 8.27 -1.13
C MET A 99 15.71 6.97 -1.85
N SER A 100 17.00 6.66 -1.92
CA SER A 100 17.48 5.37 -2.43
C SER A 100 18.39 4.72 -1.40
N VAL A 101 18.12 3.46 -1.10
CA VAL A 101 18.87 2.64 -0.13
C VAL A 101 19.40 1.41 -0.83
N LEU A 102 20.68 1.11 -0.62
CA LEU A 102 21.28 -0.17 -0.92
C LEU A 102 21.61 -0.87 0.39
N CYS A 103 21.10 -2.07 0.55
CA CYS A 103 21.33 -2.94 1.70
C CYS A 103 21.49 -4.39 1.24
N THR A 104 21.84 -5.28 2.17
CA THR A 104 21.99 -6.72 1.89
C THR A 104 21.50 -7.56 3.07
N ASN A 105 21.43 -8.88 2.90
CA ASN A 105 21.00 -9.75 3.97
C ASN A 105 22.08 -9.90 5.06
N PRO A 106 21.70 -9.97 6.34
CA PRO A 106 22.60 -10.45 7.39
C PRO A 106 22.89 -11.94 7.19
N GLN A 107 23.76 -12.53 8.02
CA GLN A 107 23.88 -13.98 8.11
C GLN A 107 22.48 -14.60 8.33
N LEU A 108 22.04 -15.48 7.44
CA LEU A 108 20.84 -16.30 7.57
C LEU A 108 21.25 -17.78 7.71
N ASP A 109 20.29 -18.66 8.00
CA ASP A 109 20.58 -20.07 8.26
C ASP A 109 20.92 -20.85 6.98
N GLN A 110 20.28 -20.51 5.86
CA GLN A 110 20.49 -21.16 4.54
C GLN A 110 21.13 -20.24 3.49
N VAL A 111 21.29 -18.95 3.80
CA VAL A 111 21.86 -17.96 2.88
C VAL A 111 23.03 -17.24 3.57
N PRO A 112 24.25 -17.27 3.00
CA PRO A 112 25.39 -16.53 3.53
C PRO A 112 25.11 -15.02 3.58
N PRO A 113 25.78 -14.24 4.45
CA PRO A 113 25.70 -12.78 4.40
C PRO A 113 26.14 -12.24 3.04
N ASP A 114 25.76 -11.00 2.74
CA ASP A 114 26.17 -10.27 1.53
C ASP A 114 25.77 -10.94 0.18
N THR A 115 24.83 -11.89 0.22
CA THR A 115 24.41 -12.71 -0.95
C THR A 115 23.24 -12.10 -1.72
N ILE A 116 22.35 -11.40 -1.03
CA ILE A 116 21.15 -10.79 -1.59
C ILE A 116 21.37 -9.29 -1.70
N GLY A 117 21.38 -8.75 -2.91
CA GLY A 117 21.26 -7.31 -3.12
C GLY A 117 19.85 -6.85 -2.84
N ILE A 118 19.68 -5.84 -1.98
CA ILE A 118 18.39 -5.23 -1.67
C ILE A 118 18.49 -3.74 -2.00
N GLN A 119 17.85 -3.31 -3.09
CA GLN A 119 17.74 -1.90 -3.46
C GLN A 119 16.31 -1.43 -3.17
N ARG A 120 16.17 -0.47 -2.24
CA ARG A 120 14.89 0.22 -1.98
C ARG A 120 14.92 1.58 -2.63
N GLU A 121 13.83 1.98 -3.26
CA GLU A 121 13.59 3.36 -3.66
C GLU A 121 12.25 3.84 -3.09
N LEU A 122 12.26 4.96 -2.37
CA LEU A 122 11.07 5.56 -1.77
C LEU A 122 10.84 6.95 -2.37
N VAL A 123 9.62 7.26 -2.80
CA VAL A 123 9.26 8.54 -3.43
C VAL A 123 7.99 9.12 -2.78
N LEU A 124 7.99 10.42 -2.53
CA LEU A 124 6.79 11.18 -2.19
C LEU A 124 6.29 11.96 -3.42
N ASN A 125 5.03 11.76 -3.79
CA ASN A 125 4.30 12.62 -4.75
C ASN A 125 2.78 12.47 -4.55
N GLY A 126 2.20 13.27 -3.66
CA GLY A 126 0.79 13.13 -3.25
C GLY A 126 0.42 11.78 -2.57
N GLY A 127 1.42 10.96 -2.25
CA GLY A 127 1.36 9.68 -1.55
C GLY A 127 2.79 9.15 -1.37
N LEU A 128 2.96 8.08 -0.59
CA LEU A 128 4.23 7.37 -0.46
C LEU A 128 4.26 6.19 -1.44
N PHE A 129 5.31 6.10 -2.23
CA PHE A 129 5.59 4.98 -3.12
C PHE A 129 6.90 4.33 -2.70
N GLU A 130 6.96 3.01 -2.74
CA GLU A 130 8.22 2.28 -2.56
C GLU A 130 8.31 1.11 -3.55
N GLU A 131 9.50 0.92 -4.11
CA GLU A 131 9.90 -0.27 -4.86
C GLU A 131 11.12 -0.91 -4.19
N ILE A 132 11.09 -2.24 -4.06
CA ILE A 132 12.15 -3.04 -3.44
C ILE A 132 12.60 -4.09 -4.45
N SER A 133 13.82 -3.94 -4.97
CA SER A 133 14.46 -4.91 -5.85
C SER A 133 15.34 -5.85 -5.03
N LEU A 134 15.12 -7.15 -5.19
CA LEU A 134 15.84 -8.24 -4.53
C LEU A 134 16.61 -9.04 -5.58
N THR A 135 17.94 -9.03 -5.54
CA THR A 135 18.82 -9.71 -6.50
C THR A 135 19.65 -10.79 -5.81
N ASN A 136 19.63 -12.02 -6.33
CA ASN A 136 20.53 -13.08 -5.85
C ASN A 136 21.90 -12.98 -6.53
N PHE A 137 22.96 -12.64 -5.79
CA PHE A 137 24.33 -12.57 -6.34
C PHE A 137 25.12 -13.88 -6.26
N SER A 138 24.57 -14.94 -5.64
CA SER A 138 25.21 -16.26 -5.62
C SER A 138 25.01 -17.05 -6.91
N THR A 139 25.75 -18.16 -7.04
CA THR A 139 25.64 -19.13 -8.13
C THR A 139 24.59 -20.22 -7.88
N GLU A 140 23.91 -20.20 -6.73
CA GLU A 140 22.92 -21.21 -6.32
C GLU A 140 21.52 -20.59 -6.17
N PRO A 141 20.43 -21.36 -6.33
CA PRO A 141 19.09 -20.88 -6.03
C PRO A 141 18.90 -20.69 -4.51
N ILE A 142 18.26 -19.60 -4.13
CA ILE A 142 17.99 -19.25 -2.72
C ILE A 142 16.48 -19.12 -2.45
N GLN A 143 16.08 -19.38 -1.20
CA GLN A 143 14.71 -19.20 -0.72
C GLN A 143 14.72 -18.57 0.68
N PHE A 144 13.81 -17.63 0.93
CA PHE A 144 13.68 -16.94 2.23
C PHE A 144 12.29 -16.29 2.41
N GLU A 145 11.85 -16.07 3.65
CA GLU A 145 10.72 -15.19 3.98
C GLU A 145 11.16 -13.72 4.04
N LEU A 146 10.44 -12.87 3.30
CA LEU A 146 10.51 -11.41 3.43
C LEU A 146 9.24 -10.91 4.10
N SER A 147 9.36 -10.02 5.08
CA SER A 147 8.22 -9.37 5.74
C SER A 147 8.31 -7.86 5.67
N LEU A 148 7.20 -7.21 5.38
CA LEU A 148 7.05 -5.75 5.41
C LEU A 148 5.89 -5.37 6.33
N SER A 149 6.21 -4.75 7.46
CA SER A 149 5.24 -4.42 8.53
C SER A 149 4.78 -2.97 8.46
N PHE A 150 3.47 -2.73 8.53
CA PHE A 150 2.86 -1.40 8.56
C PHE A 150 2.09 -1.16 9.87
N ASN A 151 2.05 0.10 10.34
CA ASN A 151 1.17 0.51 11.44
C ASN A 151 0.85 2.01 11.35
N ALA A 152 -0.28 2.44 11.89
CA ALA A 152 -0.64 3.85 11.98
C ALA A 152 -1.39 4.12 13.28
N ASP A 153 -1.04 5.22 13.91
CA ASP A 153 -1.62 5.68 15.17
C ASP A 153 -2.46 6.96 15.02
N PHE A 154 -2.29 7.70 13.91
CA PHE A 154 -3.00 8.94 13.60
C PHE A 154 -2.84 10.01 14.69
N VAL A 155 -1.67 9.99 15.34
CA VAL A 155 -1.31 10.94 16.40
C VAL A 155 -0.90 12.27 15.77
N ASP A 156 -1.39 13.37 16.35
CA ASP A 156 -1.06 14.71 15.87
C ASP A 156 0.32 15.17 16.35
N LEU A 157 0.95 16.06 15.60
CA LEU A 157 2.33 16.42 15.84
C LEU A 157 2.56 17.25 17.12
N PHE A 158 1.53 17.86 17.71
CA PHE A 158 1.69 18.44 19.05
C PHE A 158 1.84 17.33 20.09
N GLU A 159 1.17 16.19 19.92
CA GLU A 159 1.33 15.06 20.85
C GLU A 159 2.70 14.40 20.75
N ILE A 160 3.24 14.29 19.53
CA ILE A 160 4.62 13.86 19.29
C ILE A 160 5.63 14.85 19.91
N ARG A 161 5.25 16.11 20.10
CA ARG A 161 6.02 17.12 20.86
C ARG A 161 5.74 17.10 22.37
N GLY A 162 5.03 16.09 22.88
CA GLY A 162 4.75 15.89 24.31
C GLY A 162 3.49 16.59 24.84
N PHE A 163 2.66 17.20 24.00
CA PHE A 163 1.36 17.74 24.44
C PHE A 163 0.35 16.60 24.66
N GLN A 164 -0.30 16.54 25.81
CA GLN A 164 -1.27 15.47 26.10
C GLN A 164 -2.69 15.85 25.70
N ARG A 165 -3.35 15.04 24.85
CA ARG A 165 -4.80 15.14 24.61
C ARG A 165 -5.57 14.40 25.70
N GLN A 166 -6.63 15.04 26.21
CA GLN A 166 -7.53 14.47 27.24
C GLN A 166 -8.45 13.36 26.69
N ARG A 167 -8.71 13.36 25.38
CA ARG A 167 -9.54 12.37 24.68
C ARG A 167 -8.91 12.08 23.32
N ARG A 168 -9.02 10.82 22.88
CA ARG A 168 -8.67 10.37 21.54
C ARG A 168 -9.90 9.79 20.85
N GLY A 169 -9.86 9.74 19.53
CA GLY A 169 -10.72 8.89 18.74
C GLY A 169 -10.30 7.42 18.83
N GLN A 170 -10.80 6.58 17.94
CA GLN A 170 -10.61 5.13 17.98
C GLN A 170 -9.93 4.61 16.71
N ARG A 171 -8.98 3.68 16.88
CA ARG A 171 -8.41 2.91 15.75
C ARG A 171 -9.47 1.96 15.23
N LEU A 172 -9.53 1.82 13.91
CA LEU A 172 -10.46 0.97 13.19
C LEU A 172 -9.73 -0.21 12.52
N ARG A 173 -10.50 -1.21 12.11
CA ARG A 173 -10.07 -2.40 11.38
C ARG A 173 -11.02 -2.68 10.24
N LEU A 174 -10.49 -2.85 9.03
CA LEU A 174 -11.25 -3.30 7.88
C LEU A 174 -11.76 -4.73 8.12
N VAL A 175 -13.06 -4.95 7.96
CA VAL A 175 -13.66 -6.30 8.01
C VAL A 175 -13.50 -6.95 6.64
N SER A 176 -12.91 -8.14 6.59
CA SER A 176 -12.86 -8.91 5.33
C SER A 176 -14.27 -9.33 4.92
N PRO A 177 -14.66 -9.27 3.63
CA PRO A 177 -15.97 -9.76 3.18
C PRO A 177 -16.26 -11.21 3.61
N MET A 178 -15.24 -12.06 3.69
CA MET A 178 -15.36 -13.45 4.15
C MET A 178 -15.70 -13.61 5.65
N GLN A 179 -15.57 -12.56 6.47
CA GLN A 179 -15.88 -12.60 7.90
C GLN A 179 -17.32 -12.19 8.23
N LEU A 180 -18.15 -11.91 7.22
CA LEU A 180 -19.55 -11.53 7.42
C LEU A 180 -20.53 -12.73 7.37
N ASP A 181 -20.11 -13.87 6.81
CA ASP A 181 -20.99 -15.04 6.59
C ASP A 181 -21.27 -15.89 7.85
N GLU A 182 -20.47 -15.80 8.93
CA GLU A 182 -20.70 -16.61 10.14
C GLU A 182 -21.89 -16.11 11.00
N SER A 183 -22.42 -14.92 10.74
CA SER A 183 -23.51 -14.31 11.52
C SER A 183 -24.90 -14.33 10.85
N ASP A 184 -24.98 -14.66 9.55
CA ASP A 184 -26.24 -14.69 8.79
C ASP A 184 -26.79 -16.12 8.55
N VAL A 185 -26.25 -17.13 9.27
CA VAL A 185 -26.88 -18.45 9.41
C VAL A 185 -28.13 -18.31 10.29
N ILE A 186 -29.22 -17.86 9.67
CA ILE A 186 -30.56 -17.93 10.24
C ILE A 186 -30.93 -19.41 10.38
N ASP A 187 -31.26 -19.80 11.61
CA ASP A 187 -31.58 -21.18 12.00
C ASP A 187 -32.85 -21.71 11.31
N TRP A 188 -32.69 -22.34 10.14
CA TRP A 188 -33.81 -22.87 9.34
C TRP A 188 -34.44 -24.13 9.93
N GLU A 189 -33.79 -24.81 10.88
CA GLU A 189 -34.31 -26.05 11.49
C GLU A 189 -35.34 -25.79 12.61
N SER A 190 -35.40 -24.57 13.16
CA SER A 190 -36.32 -24.20 14.25
C SER A 190 -37.77 -23.90 13.81
N GLN A 191 -38.16 -24.09 12.55
CA GLN A 191 -39.55 -23.95 12.07
C GLN A 191 -40.06 -25.10 11.17
N ALA A 192 -39.79 -26.35 11.56
CA ALA A 192 -40.42 -27.54 10.94
C ALA A 192 -41.04 -28.54 11.94
N GLN A 193 -41.19 -28.18 13.22
CA GLN A 193 -41.94 -28.97 14.22
C GLN A 193 -43.15 -28.19 14.71
N GLY A 194 -44.25 -28.27 13.95
CA GLY A 194 -45.43 -27.45 14.23
C GLY A 194 -46.66 -27.72 13.36
N ASN A 195 -46.89 -28.97 12.94
CA ASN A 195 -48.23 -29.52 12.67
C ASN A 195 -48.13 -31.00 12.25
N ALA A 196 -48.49 -31.88 13.18
CA ALA A 196 -48.92 -33.23 12.84
C ALA A 196 -50.40 -33.34 13.23
N GLU A 197 -51.31 -33.48 12.25
CA GLU A 197 -52.52 -34.27 12.43
C GLU A 197 -53.25 -34.59 11.11
N SER A 198 -53.78 -35.81 11.04
CA SER A 198 -54.69 -36.39 10.04
C SER A 198 -54.15 -36.74 8.63
N GLY A 199 -54.43 -37.98 8.19
CA GLY A 199 -54.86 -38.21 6.80
C GLY A 199 -54.17 -39.24 5.91
N THR A 200 -54.09 -40.51 6.33
CA THR A 200 -54.26 -41.72 5.46
C THR A 200 -53.37 -41.94 4.22
N GLU A 201 -52.66 -43.09 4.22
CA GLU A 201 -52.12 -43.82 3.05
C GLU A 201 -53.23 -44.22 2.02
N PRO A 202 -52.95 -44.66 0.76
CA PRO A 202 -51.95 -45.70 0.46
C PRO A 202 -51.24 -45.75 -0.93
N ASP A 203 -50.26 -46.66 -0.98
CA ASP A 203 -49.88 -47.60 -2.05
C ASP A 203 -49.46 -47.18 -3.49
N GLY A 204 -48.37 -47.84 -3.93
CA GLY A 204 -48.04 -48.13 -5.33
C GLY A 204 -47.16 -47.09 -6.04
N GLY A 205 -46.12 -47.44 -6.80
CA GLY A 205 -45.60 -48.77 -7.13
C GLY A 205 -44.86 -48.78 -8.48
N SER A 206 -43.89 -49.69 -8.64
CA SER A 206 -43.12 -50.00 -9.85
C SER A 206 -42.01 -49.03 -10.30
N ALA A 207 -40.79 -49.57 -10.30
CA ALA A 207 -39.69 -49.15 -11.18
C ALA A 207 -39.90 -49.67 -12.62
N PHE A 208 -39.08 -49.20 -13.58
CA PHE A 208 -38.49 -50.02 -14.65
C PHE A 208 -37.28 -49.32 -15.31
N GLN A 209 -36.38 -50.08 -15.92
CA GLN A 209 -35.13 -49.64 -16.56
C GLN A 209 -35.15 -49.82 -18.11
N PRO A 210 -34.16 -49.31 -18.89
CA PRO A 210 -34.29 -48.96 -20.32
C PRO A 210 -33.63 -49.94 -21.31
N GLN A 211 -33.97 -49.84 -22.62
CA GLN A 211 -33.27 -50.49 -23.74
C GLN A 211 -33.35 -49.71 -25.09
N ASP A 212 -32.23 -49.72 -25.83
CA ASP A 212 -32.00 -49.83 -27.31
C ASP A 212 -32.56 -48.77 -28.30
N LEU A 213 -31.72 -48.08 -29.13
CA LEU A 213 -31.13 -48.46 -30.46
C LEU A 213 -32.21 -48.63 -31.57
N ASP A 214 -32.17 -47.97 -32.75
CA ASP A 214 -31.14 -48.11 -33.81
C ASP A 214 -31.27 -47.10 -35.01
N SER A 215 -30.19 -47.02 -35.82
CA SER A 215 -29.88 -46.57 -37.20
C SER A 215 -30.83 -45.86 -38.23
N LEU A 216 -30.18 -45.21 -39.23
CA LEU A 216 -30.40 -45.09 -40.72
C LEU A 216 -29.62 -43.84 -41.25
N SER A 217 -28.57 -43.85 -42.11
CA SER A 217 -28.40 -44.23 -43.55
C SER A 217 -29.16 -43.32 -44.55
N LEU A 218 -28.68 -42.88 -45.75
CA LEU A 218 -27.37 -42.80 -46.44
C LEU A 218 -27.53 -41.88 -47.72
N GLU A 219 -26.54 -41.85 -48.63
CA GLU A 219 -26.56 -41.30 -50.03
C GLU A 219 -26.33 -39.76 -50.18
N ALA A 220 -25.28 -39.24 -50.86
CA ALA A 220 -24.75 -39.39 -52.25
C ALA A 220 -25.48 -38.47 -53.27
N GLU A 221 -24.91 -37.88 -54.34
CA GLU A 221 -23.54 -37.73 -54.88
C GLU A 221 -23.59 -36.57 -55.91
N GLN A 222 -22.49 -35.85 -56.23
CA GLN A 222 -22.08 -35.52 -57.63
C GLN A 222 -20.78 -34.70 -57.77
N ARG A 223 -20.08 -34.95 -58.89
CA ARG A 223 -18.76 -34.44 -59.32
C ARG A 223 -18.97 -33.31 -60.39
N LEU A 224 -18.02 -32.64 -61.06
CA LEU A 224 -16.63 -32.89 -61.48
C LEU A 224 -15.85 -31.56 -61.71
N GLU A 225 -14.51 -31.63 -61.57
CA GLU A 225 -13.46 -30.99 -62.43
C GLU A 225 -13.34 -29.43 -62.54
N LEU A 226 -12.17 -28.82 -62.85
CA LEU A 226 -10.79 -29.27 -63.15
C LEU A 226 -9.79 -28.15 -62.74
N GLY A 227 -8.49 -28.43 -62.52
CA GLY A 227 -7.43 -27.40 -62.68
C GLY A 227 -6.24 -27.40 -61.70
N ASP A 228 -5.17 -28.09 -62.08
CA ASP A 228 -3.74 -27.89 -61.75
C ASP A 228 -3.16 -27.85 -60.31
N ARG A 229 -1.89 -28.29 -60.26
CA ARG A 229 -0.90 -28.36 -59.16
C ARG A 229 0.43 -27.79 -59.72
N PRO A 230 1.51 -27.58 -58.92
CA PRO A 230 1.66 -27.50 -57.45
C PRO A 230 2.09 -26.04 -57.08
N ALA A 231 2.84 -25.65 -56.03
CA ALA A 231 3.59 -26.35 -54.98
C ALA A 231 3.82 -25.48 -53.72
N ALA A 232 4.12 -26.15 -52.60
CA ALA A 232 4.98 -25.71 -51.50
C ALA A 232 4.92 -24.24 -51.01
N SER A 233 4.09 -24.00 -50.00
CA SER A 233 4.35 -23.01 -48.94
C SER A 233 4.08 -23.65 -47.57
N PHE A 234 4.86 -23.26 -46.56
CA PHE A 234 4.78 -23.78 -45.19
C PHE A 234 3.54 -23.21 -44.47
N PRO A 235 2.85 -23.98 -43.59
CA PRO A 235 1.86 -23.42 -42.69
C PRO A 235 2.50 -22.77 -41.46
N ASP A 236 1.88 -21.69 -40.98
CA ASP A 236 2.26 -20.99 -39.74
C ASP A 236 2.12 -21.90 -38.50
N ALA A 237 3.10 -21.81 -37.59
CA ALA A 237 3.05 -22.42 -36.28
C ALA A 237 2.38 -21.48 -35.26
N ALA A 238 1.05 -21.48 -35.21
CA ALA A 238 0.29 -20.78 -34.17
C ALA A 238 0.20 -21.63 -32.88
N SER A 239 0.88 -21.14 -31.84
CA SER A 239 0.49 -21.17 -30.42
C SER A 239 -0.39 -22.33 -29.91
N LEU A 240 0.23 -23.30 -29.22
CA LEU A 240 -0.46 -24.20 -28.30
C LEU A 240 -0.67 -23.50 -26.95
N THR A 241 -1.91 -23.21 -26.57
CA THR A 241 -2.29 -22.76 -25.21
C THR A 241 -2.78 -23.94 -24.36
N ALA A 242 -2.41 -23.93 -23.08
CA ALA A 242 -2.65 -25.03 -22.14
C ALA A 242 -4.07 -25.00 -21.55
N GLU A 243 -5.08 -25.33 -22.35
CA GLU A 243 -6.50 -25.22 -21.98
C GLU A 243 -7.33 -26.53 -22.11
N GLN A 244 -6.67 -27.70 -22.08
CA GLN A 244 -7.33 -29.00 -22.29
C GLN A 244 -7.18 -30.03 -21.14
N MET A 245 -7.16 -29.56 -19.89
CA MET A 245 -7.43 -30.41 -18.72
C MET A 245 -8.35 -29.70 -17.71
N ALA A 246 -9.64 -29.66 -18.02
CA ALA A 246 -10.69 -29.20 -17.10
C ALA A 246 -11.68 -30.34 -16.82
N THR A 247 -11.90 -30.62 -15.53
CA THR A 247 -12.79 -31.63 -14.99
C THR A 247 -14.25 -31.34 -15.34
N GLN A 248 -15.05 -32.37 -15.65
CA GLN A 248 -16.49 -32.20 -15.90
C GLN A 248 -17.25 -31.83 -14.61
N PRO A 249 -18.20 -30.88 -14.63
CA PRO A 249 -18.98 -30.48 -13.46
C PRO A 249 -20.19 -31.38 -13.21
N VAL A 250 -20.58 -31.50 -11.93
CA VAL A 250 -21.82 -32.14 -11.47
C VAL A 250 -22.97 -31.11 -11.54
N PRO A 251 -24.16 -31.45 -12.08
CA PRO A 251 -25.27 -30.50 -12.19
C PRO A 251 -26.00 -30.30 -10.84
N GLY A 252 -26.20 -29.05 -10.42
CA GLY A 252 -27.06 -28.74 -9.26
C GLY A 252 -26.85 -27.36 -8.61
N PHE A 253 -25.69 -26.74 -8.76
CA PHE A 253 -25.38 -25.43 -8.16
C PHE A 253 -25.19 -24.35 -9.23
N PRO A 254 -25.62 -23.10 -8.99
CA PRO A 254 -25.28 -21.98 -9.87
C PRO A 254 -23.77 -21.76 -9.83
N ALA A 255 -23.15 -21.68 -11.01
CA ALA A 255 -21.73 -21.38 -11.12
C ALA A 255 -21.47 -19.94 -10.65
N VAL A 256 -21.02 -19.79 -9.41
CA VAL A 256 -20.39 -18.55 -8.94
C VAL A 256 -19.08 -18.42 -9.71
N THR A 257 -19.07 -17.58 -10.75
CA THR A 257 -17.84 -17.18 -11.43
C THR A 257 -16.90 -16.62 -10.37
N PRO A 258 -15.71 -17.21 -10.12
CA PRO A 258 -14.80 -16.67 -9.14
C PRO A 258 -14.35 -15.30 -9.64
N GLN A 259 -14.79 -14.23 -8.96
CA GLN A 259 -14.13 -12.95 -9.12
C GLN A 259 -12.66 -13.16 -8.73
N PRO A 260 -11.69 -12.65 -9.51
CA PRO A 260 -10.30 -12.70 -9.09
C PRO A 260 -10.21 -12.05 -7.70
N PRO A 261 -9.55 -12.69 -6.71
CA PRO A 261 -9.46 -12.13 -5.38
C PRO A 261 -8.91 -10.72 -5.48
N LEU A 262 -9.57 -9.77 -4.83
CA LEU A 262 -9.10 -8.38 -4.75
C LEU A 262 -7.63 -8.42 -4.31
N PRO A 263 -6.73 -7.67 -4.98
CA PRO A 263 -5.33 -7.64 -4.57
C PRO A 263 -5.27 -7.26 -3.10
N PRO A 264 -4.47 -7.97 -2.27
CA PRO A 264 -4.48 -7.77 -0.83
C PRO A 264 -4.16 -6.30 -0.52
N GLU A 265 -5.12 -5.53 0.00
CA GLU A 265 -4.85 -4.19 0.51
C GLU A 265 -4.72 -4.22 2.04
N ILE A 266 -3.92 -3.30 2.58
CA ILE A 266 -3.93 -3.01 4.02
C ILE A 266 -4.54 -1.63 4.19
N ALA A 267 -5.69 -1.57 4.86
CA ALA A 267 -6.35 -0.31 5.23
C ALA A 267 -6.16 -0.07 6.73
N LEU A 268 -5.24 0.83 7.07
CA LEU A 268 -5.07 1.33 8.43
C LEU A 268 -6.04 2.49 8.60
N ALA A 269 -6.93 2.45 9.60
CA ALA A 269 -7.96 3.48 9.75
C ALA A 269 -8.15 3.94 11.20
N TYR A 270 -8.68 5.15 11.36
CA TYR A 270 -8.98 5.77 12.65
C TYR A 270 -10.16 6.74 12.51
N GLN A 271 -11.06 6.73 13.48
CA GLN A 271 -12.18 7.65 13.57
C GLN A 271 -11.90 8.73 14.63
N GLY A 272 -11.91 9.99 14.22
CA GLY A 272 -11.77 11.15 15.09
C GLY A 272 -12.99 11.38 15.99
N LEU A 273 -12.84 12.28 16.96
CA LEU A 273 -13.90 12.68 17.89
C LEU A 273 -15.03 13.51 17.23
N ASP A 274 -14.75 14.03 16.05
CA ASP A 274 -15.67 14.68 15.11
C ASP A 274 -16.45 13.69 14.25
N GLY A 275 -16.13 12.40 14.34
CA GLY A 275 -16.68 11.33 13.50
C GLY A 275 -15.99 11.17 12.14
N GLY A 276 -15.03 12.04 11.79
CA GLY A 276 -14.26 11.95 10.56
C GLY A 276 -13.34 10.72 10.55
N VAL A 277 -13.15 10.11 9.39
CA VAL A 277 -12.31 8.91 9.23
C VAL A 277 -11.03 9.27 8.50
N MET A 278 -9.90 9.00 9.14
CA MET A 278 -8.58 9.03 8.52
C MET A 278 -8.17 7.60 8.17
N GLU A 279 -7.56 7.44 7.00
CA GLU A 279 -7.12 6.15 6.47
C GLU A 279 -5.71 6.28 5.87
N SER A 280 -4.90 5.24 5.99
CA SER A 280 -3.74 4.97 5.14
C SER A 280 -3.97 3.67 4.39
N ARG A 281 -4.17 3.79 3.08
CA ARG A 281 -4.49 2.67 2.18
C ARG A 281 -3.22 2.22 1.47
N ILE A 282 -2.75 1.01 1.77
CA ILE A 282 -1.58 0.39 1.14
C ILE A 282 -2.06 -0.55 0.05
N GLN A 283 -1.61 -0.31 -1.17
CA GLN A 283 -1.88 -1.12 -2.35
C GLN A 283 -0.56 -1.67 -2.90
N PHE A 284 -0.38 -2.99 -2.96
CA PHE A 284 0.84 -3.59 -3.50
C PHE A 284 0.84 -3.55 -5.04
N SER A 285 2.04 -3.46 -5.61
CA SER A 285 2.33 -3.51 -7.03
C SER A 285 3.44 -4.54 -7.30
N HIS A 286 3.66 -4.86 -8.57
CA HIS A 286 4.57 -5.94 -9.00
C HIS A 286 4.10 -7.30 -8.47
N GLN A 287 4.84 -7.96 -7.57
CA GLN A 287 4.38 -9.21 -6.94
C GLN A 287 3.65 -8.94 -5.61
N THR A 288 2.38 -9.33 -5.53
CA THR A 288 1.60 -9.27 -4.29
C THR A 288 2.10 -10.26 -3.23
N PRO A 289 1.96 -9.96 -1.92
CA PRO A 289 2.36 -10.88 -0.85
C PRO A 289 1.60 -12.21 -0.92
N ASN A 290 2.27 -13.29 -0.54
CA ASN A 290 1.68 -14.63 -0.46
C ASN A 290 0.60 -14.72 0.64
N ARG A 291 0.77 -13.95 1.72
CA ARG A 291 -0.18 -13.85 2.84
C ARG A 291 -0.03 -12.53 3.59
N LEU A 292 -1.09 -12.11 4.27
CA LEU A 292 -1.04 -11.05 5.28
C LEU A 292 -1.16 -11.67 6.68
N LYS A 293 -0.38 -11.18 7.65
CA LYS A 293 -0.54 -11.49 9.08
C LYS A 293 -0.69 -10.18 9.84
N GLY A 294 -1.94 -9.86 10.21
CA GLY A 294 -2.27 -8.52 10.71
C GLY A 294 -1.98 -7.47 9.64
N HIS A 295 -1.18 -6.45 9.99
CA HIS A 295 -0.71 -5.43 9.05
C HIS A 295 0.68 -5.73 8.45
N THR A 296 1.12 -6.99 8.48
CA THR A 296 2.40 -7.40 7.90
C THR A 296 2.16 -8.21 6.64
N ALA A 297 2.74 -7.76 5.54
CA ALA A 297 2.77 -8.47 4.28
C ALA A 297 3.96 -9.42 4.22
N LEU A 298 3.73 -10.67 3.80
CA LEU A 298 4.73 -11.74 3.80
C LEU A 298 4.88 -12.33 2.39
N TRP A 299 6.12 -12.41 1.92
CA TRP A 299 6.50 -13.07 0.67
C TRP A 299 7.40 -14.26 0.96
N GLN A 300 7.10 -15.41 0.39
CA GLN A 300 8.02 -16.53 0.28
C GLN A 300 8.81 -16.36 -1.02
N VAL A 301 9.98 -15.74 -0.92
CA VAL A 301 10.82 -15.40 -2.07
C VAL A 301 11.64 -16.62 -2.46
N ALA A 302 11.72 -16.89 -3.78
CA ALA A 302 12.62 -17.86 -4.37
C ALA A 302 13.31 -17.21 -5.58
N LEU A 303 14.65 -17.21 -5.59
CA LEU A 303 15.46 -16.57 -6.64
C LEU A 303 16.50 -17.55 -7.18
N LYS A 304 16.52 -17.73 -8.50
CA LYS A 304 17.62 -18.39 -9.22
C LYS A 304 18.91 -17.55 -9.14
N PRO A 305 20.07 -18.13 -9.50
CA PRO A 305 21.31 -17.36 -9.63
C PRO A 305 21.13 -16.14 -10.52
N HIS A 306 21.52 -14.96 -10.03
CA HIS A 306 21.43 -13.66 -10.73
C HIS A 306 20.00 -13.19 -11.08
N GLU A 307 18.96 -13.87 -10.60
CA GLU A 307 17.58 -13.42 -10.74
C GLU A 307 17.30 -12.19 -9.87
N THR A 308 16.48 -11.28 -10.38
CA THR A 308 16.01 -10.10 -9.65
C THR A 308 14.48 -10.09 -9.62
N LEU A 309 13.93 -10.02 -8.42
CA LEU A 309 12.51 -9.82 -8.15
C LEU A 309 12.29 -8.35 -7.75
N VAL A 310 11.22 -7.73 -8.26
CA VAL A 310 10.79 -6.40 -7.84
C VAL A 310 9.46 -6.52 -7.10
N LEU A 311 9.42 -5.94 -5.91
CA LEU A 311 8.22 -5.73 -5.10
C LEU A 311 7.90 -4.24 -5.07
N GLY A 312 6.66 -3.85 -4.81
CA GLY A 312 6.35 -2.45 -4.56
C GLY A 312 5.02 -2.25 -3.85
N TYR A 313 4.82 -1.03 -3.35
CA TYR A 313 3.53 -0.59 -2.86
C TYR A 313 3.37 0.92 -3.00
N ARG A 314 2.11 1.35 -2.98
CA ARG A 314 1.70 2.74 -2.81
C ARG A 314 0.86 2.85 -1.55
N LEU A 315 1.24 3.74 -0.64
CA LEU A 315 0.44 4.18 0.49
C LEU A 315 -0.16 5.54 0.19
N GLN A 316 -1.49 5.62 0.21
CA GLN A 316 -2.23 6.87 0.07
C GLN A 316 -2.88 7.27 1.41
N PRO A 317 -2.48 8.43 1.99
CA PRO A 317 -3.23 9.08 3.06
C PRO A 317 -4.59 9.53 2.54
N LEU A 318 -5.64 9.33 3.34
CA LEU A 318 -7.01 9.69 3.01
C LEU A 318 -7.74 10.25 4.23
N VAL A 319 -8.59 11.25 4.01
CA VAL A 319 -9.52 11.81 5.00
C VAL A 319 -10.92 11.77 4.38
N ASN A 320 -11.85 11.08 5.04
CA ASN A 320 -13.23 10.87 4.56
C ASN A 320 -13.27 10.38 3.09
N GLY A 321 -12.46 9.37 2.76
CA GLY A 321 -12.36 8.75 1.43
C GLY A 321 -11.61 9.57 0.38
N ARG A 322 -11.04 10.73 0.73
CA ARG A 322 -10.39 11.65 -0.22
C ARG A 322 -8.93 11.91 0.14
N SER A 323 -8.07 12.11 -0.87
CA SER A 323 -6.70 12.55 -0.62
C SER A 323 -6.70 13.92 0.08
N PRO A 324 -5.98 14.10 1.19
CA PRO A 324 -5.75 15.42 1.78
C PRO A 324 -4.77 16.27 0.95
N SER A 325 -3.95 15.64 0.09
CA SER A 325 -3.01 16.35 -0.78
C SER A 325 -3.69 16.92 -2.01
N ALA A 326 -3.32 18.15 -2.38
CA ALA A 326 -3.71 18.80 -3.64
C ALA A 326 -2.95 18.27 -4.86
N VAL A 327 -1.90 17.46 -4.66
CA VAL A 327 -1.10 16.83 -5.72
C VAL A 327 -1.87 15.63 -6.28
N ASN A 328 -1.92 15.52 -7.62
CA ASN A 328 -2.55 14.38 -8.29
C ASN A 328 -1.68 13.12 -8.15
N THR A 329 -2.02 12.23 -7.22
CA THR A 329 -1.25 11.02 -6.88
C THR A 329 -1.13 10.05 -8.07
N PRO A 330 0.09 9.78 -8.59
CA PRO A 330 0.28 8.85 -9.71
C PRO A 330 -0.01 7.39 -9.37
N MET A 331 0.01 6.51 -10.37
CA MET A 331 -0.22 5.07 -10.17
C MET A 331 1.04 4.30 -9.81
N THR A 332 2.22 4.71 -10.28
CA THR A 332 3.48 3.98 -10.07
C THR A 332 4.60 4.89 -9.53
N LEU A 333 5.60 4.28 -8.88
CA LEU A 333 6.79 4.99 -8.40
C LEU A 333 7.52 5.69 -9.53
N MET A 334 7.69 5.04 -10.69
CA MET A 334 8.32 5.65 -11.87
C MET A 334 7.59 6.92 -12.32
N GLN A 335 6.25 6.94 -12.29
CA GLN A 335 5.46 8.14 -12.62
C GLN A 335 5.63 9.24 -11.56
N ALA A 336 5.59 8.88 -10.26
CA ALA A 336 5.82 9.81 -9.15
C ALA A 336 7.20 10.48 -9.23
N LYS A 337 8.26 9.68 -9.44
CA LYS A 337 9.64 10.15 -9.60
C LYS A 337 9.78 11.06 -10.82
N ALA A 338 9.18 10.69 -11.95
CA ALA A 338 9.21 11.48 -13.17
C ALA A 338 8.46 12.81 -13.03
N ALA A 339 7.33 12.82 -12.32
CA ALA A 339 6.55 14.03 -12.05
C ALA A 339 7.35 15.04 -11.21
N GLU A 340 7.94 14.61 -10.09
CA GLU A 340 8.78 15.48 -9.24
C GLU A 340 10.05 15.96 -9.95
N LEU A 341 10.74 15.09 -10.69
CA LEU A 341 11.93 15.49 -11.46
C LEU A 341 11.57 16.51 -12.55
N LEU A 342 10.39 16.37 -13.19
CA LEU A 342 9.90 17.32 -14.18
C LEU A 342 9.53 18.66 -13.52
N GLU A 343 8.82 18.66 -12.40
CA GLU A 343 8.46 19.89 -11.69
C GLU A 343 9.71 20.62 -11.18
N GLN A 344 10.66 19.89 -10.59
CA GLN A 344 11.96 20.43 -10.18
C GLN A 344 12.72 21.07 -11.35
N SER A 345 12.78 20.39 -12.49
CA SER A 345 13.45 20.91 -13.69
C SER A 345 12.78 22.18 -14.22
N GLN A 346 11.45 22.19 -14.29
CA GLN A 346 10.65 23.34 -14.74
C GLN A 346 10.79 24.54 -13.79
N TRP A 347 10.64 24.32 -12.48
CA TRP A 347 10.86 25.37 -11.47
C TRP A 347 12.28 25.91 -11.55
N GLY A 348 13.27 25.02 -11.61
CA GLY A 348 14.68 25.36 -11.75
C GLY A 348 15.01 26.12 -13.03
N ALA A 349 14.19 26.05 -14.07
CA ALA A 349 14.33 26.82 -15.32
C ALA A 349 13.64 28.20 -15.26
N GLN A 350 12.68 28.39 -14.36
CA GLN A 350 11.94 29.65 -14.16
C GLN A 350 12.59 30.59 -13.14
N VAL A 351 13.45 30.07 -12.25
CA VAL A 351 14.16 30.86 -11.23
C VAL A 351 15.54 31.35 -11.69
N THR A 352 15.99 32.46 -11.13
CA THR A 352 17.34 33.00 -11.37
C THR A 352 18.42 32.01 -10.92
N ARG A 353 19.30 31.61 -11.85
CA ARG A 353 20.45 30.74 -11.56
C ARG A 353 21.70 31.58 -11.29
N ILE A 354 22.32 31.37 -10.14
CA ILE A 354 23.62 31.94 -9.78
C ILE A 354 24.67 30.85 -10.02
N ARG A 355 25.81 31.21 -10.64
CA ARG A 355 26.96 30.34 -10.86
C ARG A 355 28.24 31.14 -10.73
N CYS A 356 29.31 30.47 -10.31
CA CYS A 356 30.67 31.00 -10.30
C CYS A 356 31.66 29.96 -10.84
N ASP A 357 32.93 30.34 -10.91
CA ASP A 357 34.08 29.50 -11.24
C ASP A 357 34.46 28.52 -10.11
N ASN A 358 34.09 28.80 -8.86
CA ASN A 358 34.36 27.94 -7.72
C ASN A 358 33.31 26.81 -7.56
N LYS A 359 33.74 25.56 -7.75
CA LYS A 359 32.89 24.36 -7.62
C LYS A 359 32.23 24.20 -6.24
N ALA A 360 32.95 24.48 -5.15
CA ALA A 360 32.41 24.32 -3.80
C ALA A 360 31.30 25.34 -3.50
N ILE A 361 31.45 26.57 -4.01
CA ILE A 361 30.39 27.60 -3.91
C ILE A 361 29.17 27.20 -4.75
N ASN A 362 29.37 26.65 -5.95
CA ASN A 362 28.26 26.16 -6.78
C ASN A 362 27.48 25.02 -6.07
N GLN A 363 28.16 24.06 -5.42
CA GLN A 363 27.51 23.01 -4.64
C GLN A 363 26.64 23.57 -3.50
N ILE A 364 27.13 24.58 -2.79
CA ILE A 364 26.36 25.27 -1.72
C ILE A 364 25.13 25.98 -2.30
N ILE A 365 25.26 26.62 -3.47
CA ILE A 365 24.14 27.28 -4.16
C ILE A 365 23.10 26.25 -4.62
N GLU A 366 23.54 25.13 -5.19
CA GLU A 366 22.68 24.04 -5.65
C GLU A 366 21.91 23.40 -4.48
N GLN A 367 22.55 23.16 -3.34
CA GLN A 367 21.88 22.72 -2.11
C GLN A 367 20.86 23.77 -1.61
N ALA A 368 21.24 25.04 -1.55
CA ALA A 368 20.32 26.09 -1.10
C ALA A 368 19.10 26.25 -2.03
N GLN A 369 19.26 26.01 -3.34
CA GLN A 369 18.15 25.96 -4.29
C GLN A 369 17.26 24.72 -4.06
N GLN A 370 17.86 23.56 -3.77
CA GLN A 370 17.14 22.32 -3.43
C GLN A 370 16.32 22.50 -2.13
N ASP A 371 16.90 23.11 -1.10
CA ASP A 371 16.20 23.41 0.16
C ASP A 371 14.98 24.32 -0.08
N VAL A 372 15.14 25.37 -0.90
CA VAL A 372 14.05 26.26 -1.27
C VAL A 372 12.99 25.55 -2.12
N TYR A 373 13.37 24.63 -3.01
CA TYR A 373 12.42 23.80 -3.77
C TYR A 373 11.52 22.97 -2.85
N LEU A 374 12.11 22.32 -1.85
CA LEU A 374 11.41 21.44 -0.90
C LEU A 374 10.45 22.22 0.01
N LEU A 375 10.82 23.45 0.41
CA LEU A 375 9.96 24.32 1.24
C LEU A 375 8.69 24.83 0.51
N ARG A 376 8.48 24.51 -0.76
CA ARG A 376 7.25 24.86 -1.48
C ARG A 376 6.08 23.99 -1.02
N GLN A 377 4.89 24.60 -0.96
CA GLN A 377 3.61 23.93 -0.77
C GLN A 377 2.54 24.54 -1.69
N SER A 378 1.58 23.76 -2.15
CA SER A 378 0.44 24.21 -2.95
C SER A 378 -0.54 25.02 -2.10
N PHE A 379 -0.97 26.16 -2.63
CA PHE A 379 -1.97 27.01 -2.00
C PHE A 379 -2.84 27.68 -3.06
N GLY A 380 -4.08 27.19 -3.20
CA GLY A 380 -4.99 27.64 -4.27
C GLY A 380 -4.46 27.24 -5.65
N LYS A 381 -4.07 28.22 -6.47
CA LYS A 381 -3.58 28.02 -7.85
C LYS A 381 -2.06 28.15 -8.03
N GLY A 382 -1.29 28.27 -6.95
CA GLY A 382 0.16 28.41 -7.02
C GLY A 382 0.88 27.74 -5.85
N LYS A 383 2.20 27.60 -5.94
CA LYS A 383 3.03 27.13 -4.82
C LYS A 383 3.69 28.29 -4.08
N VAL A 384 3.69 28.25 -2.75
CA VAL A 384 4.32 29.23 -1.84
C VAL A 384 5.39 28.57 -0.99
N CYS A 385 6.48 29.28 -0.69
CA CYS A 385 7.48 28.79 0.26
C CYS A 385 6.96 28.94 1.69
N ARG A 386 6.81 27.83 2.42
CA ARG A 386 6.51 27.82 3.85
C ARG A 386 7.68 27.19 4.60
N ARG A 387 8.15 27.83 5.67
CA ARG A 387 9.12 27.25 6.61
C ARG A 387 8.41 26.73 7.85
N GLY A 388 8.99 25.66 8.38
CA GLY A 388 8.59 25.00 9.61
C GLY A 388 8.73 23.49 9.47
N CYS A 389 9.03 22.80 10.58
CA CYS A 389 8.48 21.47 10.77
C CYS A 389 6.95 21.58 10.83
N PRO A 390 6.20 20.46 10.81
CA PRO A 390 4.74 20.52 10.88
C PRO A 390 4.26 21.31 12.13
N GLY A 391 3.09 21.94 12.06
CA GLY A 391 2.54 22.81 13.10
C GLY A 391 3.19 24.20 13.26
N PHE A 392 4.23 24.55 12.50
CA PHE A 392 4.82 25.91 12.47
C PHE A 392 4.98 26.49 11.06
N LEU A 393 4.14 26.06 10.12
CA LEU A 393 4.13 26.54 8.73
C LEU A 393 3.83 28.04 8.63
N ARG A 394 4.88 28.84 8.41
CA ARG A 394 4.76 30.27 8.10
C ARG A 394 5.28 30.55 6.70
N CYS A 395 4.50 31.25 5.89
CA CYS A 395 4.91 31.71 4.56
C CYS A 395 6.15 32.61 4.65
N LEU A 396 7.16 32.34 3.82
CA LEU A 396 8.27 33.27 3.63
C LEU A 396 7.78 34.56 2.97
N GLY A 397 8.40 35.68 3.33
CA GLY A 397 8.14 36.96 2.67
C GLY A 397 6.84 37.66 3.06
N ALA A 398 6.08 37.16 4.04
CA ALA A 398 4.98 37.91 4.66
C ALA A 398 5.52 39.09 5.49
N THR A 399 5.85 40.18 4.81
CA THR A 399 6.18 41.48 5.41
C THR A 399 5.03 41.95 6.29
N ARG A 400 5.38 42.45 7.47
CA ARG A 400 4.41 42.77 8.54
C ARG A 400 3.75 44.14 8.33
N SER A 401 2.97 44.29 7.26
CA SER A 401 2.08 45.45 7.09
C SER A 401 0.84 45.29 7.97
N SER A 402 0.78 46.13 9.00
CA SER A 402 -0.32 46.28 9.99
C SER A 402 -0.49 45.13 11.00
N PRO A 403 -0.31 45.39 12.31
CA PRO A 403 -0.81 44.48 13.34
C PRO A 403 -2.36 44.59 13.42
N PRO A 404 -3.09 43.48 13.62
CA PRO A 404 -4.50 43.57 13.98
C PRO A 404 -4.65 44.26 15.36
N PRO A 405 -5.78 44.94 15.63
CA PRO A 405 -6.02 45.57 16.92
C PRO A 405 -5.98 44.50 18.03
N ARG A 406 -5.33 44.82 19.15
CA ARG A 406 -5.28 43.91 20.32
C ARG A 406 -6.70 43.75 20.88
N PRO A 407 -7.22 42.52 21.03
CA PRO A 407 -8.41 42.31 21.85
C PRO A 407 -8.06 42.62 23.31
N SER A 408 -8.86 43.47 23.94
CA SER A 408 -8.79 43.75 25.36
C SER A 408 -9.35 42.57 26.16
N SER A 409 -8.50 41.98 27.03
CA SER A 409 -8.84 41.23 28.24
C SER A 409 -9.94 40.16 28.23
N SER A 410 -9.54 38.95 28.65
CA SER A 410 -10.34 37.95 29.39
C SER A 410 -11.55 37.28 28.72
N THR A 411 -11.29 36.50 27.66
CA THR A 411 -12.01 35.23 27.40
C THR A 411 -11.04 34.23 26.73
N PRO A 412 -10.93 32.97 27.16
CA PRO A 412 -10.17 31.97 26.41
C PRO A 412 -10.88 31.66 25.07
N PRO A 413 -10.15 31.50 23.96
CA PRO A 413 -10.77 31.20 22.67
C PRO A 413 -11.28 29.76 22.63
N SER A 414 -12.54 29.58 22.19
CA SER A 414 -13.11 28.27 21.89
C SER A 414 -12.32 27.56 20.78
N PRO A 415 -12.18 26.22 20.81
CA PRO A 415 -11.54 25.49 19.74
C PRO A 415 -12.36 25.65 18.44
N VAL A 416 -11.71 26.14 17.39
CA VAL A 416 -12.27 26.12 16.04
C VAL A 416 -12.07 24.72 15.47
N THR A 417 -13.17 24.01 15.24
CA THR A 417 -13.19 22.75 14.52
C THR A 417 -12.90 22.98 13.03
N LEU A 418 -11.80 22.42 12.55
CA LEU A 418 -11.55 22.00 11.16
C LEU A 418 -10.60 20.80 11.18
#